data_AF-A0A7V3W3W9-F1
#
_entry.id   AF-A0A7V3W3W9-F1
#
_cell.length_a   1.000
_cell.length_b   1.000
_cell.length_c   1.000
_cell.angle_alpha   90.00
_cell.angle_beta   90.00
_cell.angle_gamma   90.00
#
_symmetry.space_group_name_H-M   'P 1'
#
loop_
_entity.id
_entity.type
_entity.pdbx_description
1 polymer ?
#
loop_
_entity_poly.entity_id
_entity_poly.type
_entity_poly.pdbx_seq_one_letter_code
_entity_poly.pdbx_strand_id
1 'polypeptide(L)' 'MHIEQPATNGVVERFFRTLKEQIIYGRVYETIEDLKVAVDKFVKLYNQEWRIERLGFLIPKQAREKFLTGLAKYP' A
#
# COMPACT_ATOMS: atom_id res chain seq x y z
N MET A 1 -18.36 10.02 18.55
CA MET A 1 -17.98 10.24 17.15
C MET A 1 -17.09 9.10 16.72
N HIS A 2 -17.68 8.05 16.13
CA HIS A 2 -16.92 6.96 15.54
C HIS A 2 -16.61 7.40 14.10
N ILE A 3 -15.41 7.91 13.87
CA ILE A 3 -14.94 8.24 12.52
C ILE A 3 -14.49 6.92 11.91
N GLU A 4 -15.44 6.10 11.51
CA GLU A 4 -15.18 4.94 10.67
C GLU A 4 -14.81 5.48 9.30
N GLN A 5 -13.52 5.68 9.05
CA GLN A 5 -13.04 5.94 7.70
C GLN A 5 -13.27 4.66 6.90
N PRO A 6 -14.26 4.63 5.98
CA PRO A 6 -14.71 3.37 5.43
C PRO A 6 -13.66 2.90 4.42
N ALA A 7 -13.32 1.62 4.47
CA ALA A 7 -12.44 0.89 3.55
C ALA A 7 -10.92 1.17 3.59
N THR A 8 -10.45 2.40 3.82
CA THR A 8 -9.00 2.71 3.76
C THR A 8 -8.20 2.08 4.90
N ASN A 9 -8.79 2.01 6.11
CA ASN A 9 -8.07 1.51 7.29
C ASN A 9 -7.62 0.05 7.12
N GLY A 10 -8.51 -0.83 6.63
CA GLY A 10 -8.17 -2.25 6.45
C GLY A 10 -7.08 -2.53 5.39
N VAL A 11 -6.99 -1.69 4.34
CA VAL A 11 -5.91 -1.81 3.34
C VAL A 11 -4.58 -1.37 3.94
N VAL A 12 -4.58 -0.26 4.68
CA VAL A 12 -3.41 0.27 5.36
C VAL A 12 -2.93 -0.68 6.46
N GLU A 13 -3.84 -1.23 7.26
CA GLU A 13 -3.53 -2.23 8.30
C GLU A 13 -2.94 -3.51 7.69
N ARG A 14 -3.48 -3.99 6.56
CA ARG A 14 -2.93 -5.15 5.85
C ARG A 14 -1.55 -4.84 5.28
N PHE A 15 -1.37 -3.66 4.69
CA PHE A 15 -0.07 -3.20 4.20
C PHE A 15 0.98 -3.19 5.31
N PHE A 16 0.70 -2.56 6.45
CA PHE A 16 1.64 -2.50 7.57
C PHE A 16 1.92 -3.87 8.20
N ARG A 17 0.93 -4.77 8.21
CA ARG A 17 1.13 -6.16 8.65
C ARG A 17 2.11 -6.90 7.74
N THR A 18 1.84 -6.89 6.44
CA THR A 18 2.71 -7.56 5.45
C THR A 18 4.11 -6.94 5.39
N LEU A 19 4.23 -5.61 5.53
CA LEU A 19 5.51 -4.93 5.65
C LEU A 19 6.32 -5.46 6.84
N LYS A 20 5.70 -5.53 8.03
CA LYS A 20 6.37 -6.04 9.23
C LYS A 20 6.79 -7.50 9.05
N GLU A 21 5.91 -8.34 8.51
CA GLU A 21 6.18 -9.76 8.28
C GLU A 21 7.31 -10.01 7.28
N GLN A 22 7.35 -9.29 6.16
CA GLN A 22 8.30 -9.55 5.07
C GLN A 22 9.63 -8.82 5.21
N ILE A 23 9.60 -7.63 5.80
CA ILE A 23 10.74 -6.69 5.82
C ILE A 23 11.33 -6.53 7.23
N ILE A 24 10.55 -6.69 8.30
CA ILE A 24 11.02 -6.38 9.66
C ILE A 24 11.30 -7.66 10.47
N TYR A 25 10.43 -8.67 10.41
CA TYR A 25 10.64 -9.89 11.18
C TYR A 25 11.78 -10.75 10.62
N GLY A 26 12.72 -11.13 11.49
CA GLY A 26 13.85 -12.00 11.15
C GLY A 26 14.94 -11.36 10.30
N ARG A 27 14.88 -10.04 10.04
CA ARG A 27 15.88 -9.30 9.27
C ARG A 27 16.57 -8.25 10.15
N VAL A 28 17.89 -8.20 10.06
CA VAL A 28 18.71 -7.15 10.67
C VAL A 28 19.29 -6.31 9.54
N TYR A 29 19.15 -5.00 9.65
CA TYR A 29 19.73 -4.05 8.72
C TYR A 29 20.92 -3.39 9.39
N GLU A 30 22.05 -3.33 8.69
CA GLU A 30 23.28 -2.72 9.19
C GLU A 30 23.14 -1.19 9.25
N THR A 31 22.40 -0.62 8.28
CA THR A 31 22.15 0.83 8.21
C THR A 31 20.68 1.16 7.98
N ILE A 32 20.32 2.42 8.27
CA ILE A 32 19.00 2.97 7.94
C ILE A 32 18.79 3.02 6.42
N GLU A 33 19.86 3.17 5.64
CA GLU A 33 19.80 3.16 4.18
C GLU A 33 19.41 1.78 3.64
N ASP A 34 19.95 0.70 4.20
CA ASP A 34 19.55 -0.67 3.83
C ASP A 34 18.06 -0.93 4.10
N LEU A 35 17.57 -0.46 5.25
CA LEU A 35 16.14 -0.52 5.57
C LEU A 35 15.31 0.26 4.56
N LYS A 36 15.73 1.49 4.19
CA LYS A 36 15.03 2.31 3.20
C LYS A 36 14.97 1.62 1.84
N VAL A 37 16.07 1.02 1.38
CA VAL A 37 16.11 0.28 0.11
C VAL A 37 15.17 -0.94 0.15
N ALA A 38 15.15 -1.68 1.26
CA ALA A 38 14.26 -2.83 1.42
C ALA A 38 12.78 -2.41 1.41
N VAL A 39 12.44 -1.32 2.11
CA VAL A 39 11.09 -0.75 2.12
C VAL A 39 10.70 -0.22 0.73
N ASP A 40 11.58 0.48 0.02
CA ASP A 40 11.29 0.98 -1.34
C ASP A 40 10.99 -0.16 -2.33
N LYS A 41 11.82 -1.22 -2.30
CA LYS A 41 11.59 -2.43 -3.12
C LYS A 41 10.25 -3.08 -2.77
N PHE A 42 9.93 -3.20 -1.48
CA PHE A 42 8.65 -3.75 -1.04
C PHE A 42 7.47 -2.91 -1.54
N VAL A 43 7.53 -1.58 -1.37
CA VAL A 43 6.47 -0.66 -1.81
C VAL A 43 6.26 -0.74 -3.32
N LYS A 44 7.33 -0.85 -4.12
CA LYS A 44 7.23 -1.03 -5.58
C LYS A 44 6.53 -2.33 -5.94
N LEU A 45 6.97 -3.46 -5.36
CA LEU A 45 6.37 -4.77 -5.60
C LEU A 45 4.90 -4.80 -5.15
N TYR A 46 4.59 -4.26 -3.98
CA TYR A 46 3.22 -4.17 -3.47
C TYR A 46 2.32 -3.36 -4.40
N ASN A 47 2.79 -2.22 -4.90
CA ASN A 47 1.99 -1.38 -5.80
C ASN A 47 1.82 -1.96 -7.22
N GLN A 48 2.72 -2.83 -7.66
CA GLN A 48 2.69 -3.45 -8.99
C GLN A 48 1.92 -4.78 -9.02
N GLU A 49 2.13 -5.63 -8.02
CA GLU A 49 1.65 -7.02 -8.04
C GLU A 49 0.36 -7.22 -7.23
N TRP A 50 0.10 -6.36 -6.24
CA TRP A 50 -1.00 -6.60 -5.31
C TRP A 50 -2.34 -6.16 -5.88
N ARG A 51 -3.11 -7.10 -6.44
CA ARG A 51 -4.50 -6.83 -6.87
C ARG A 51 -5.41 -6.78 -5.65
N ILE A 52 -6.04 -5.63 -5.42
CA ILE A 52 -6.97 -5.45 -4.32
C ILE A 52 -8.37 -5.81 -4.83
N GLU A 53 -8.90 -6.95 -4.39
CA GLU A 53 -10.23 -7.45 -4.80
C GLU A 53 -11.33 -6.42 -4.53
N ARG A 54 -11.26 -5.72 -3.39
CA ARG A 54 -12.22 -4.64 -3.02
C ARG A 54 -12.16 -3.40 -3.92
N LEU A 55 -11.12 -3.25 -4.74
CA LEU A 55 -11.00 -2.20 -5.75
C LEU A 55 -11.35 -2.72 -7.16
N GLY A 56 -11.99 -3.89 -7.26
CA GLY A 56 -12.33 -4.53 -8.53
C GLY A 56 -11.13 -5.20 -9.20
N PHE A 57 -10.24 -5.81 -8.40
CA PHE A 57 -8.98 -6.42 -8.85
C PHE A 57 -7.96 -5.45 -9.47
N LEU A 58 -8.19 -4.15 -9.32
CA LEU A 58 -7.25 -3.13 -9.75
C LEU A 58 -6.01 -3.15 -8.84
N ILE A 59 -4.86 -2.96 -9.45
CA ILE A 59 -3.62 -2.67 -8.71
C ILE A 59 -3.70 -1.25 -8.13
N PRO A 60 -3.06 -0.96 -6.98
CA PRO A 60 -3.11 0.34 -6.30
C PRO A 60 -2.82 1.52 -7.22
N LYS A 61 -1.88 1.35 -8.17
CA LYS A 61 -1.58 2.37 -9.19
C LYS A 61 -2.81 2.69 -10.06
N GLN A 62 -3.48 1.67 -10.59
CA GLN A 62 -4.68 1.84 -11.42
C GLN A 62 -5.85 2.40 -10.60
N ALA A 63 -6.00 2.00 -9.35
CA ALA A 63 -7.01 2.56 -8.47
C ALA A 63 -6.77 4.06 -8.22
N ARG A 64 -5.51 4.47 -8.03
CA ARG A 64 -5.13 5.88 -7.88
C ARG A 64 -5.37 6.68 -9.16
N GLU A 65 -5.02 6.16 -10.32
CA GLU A 65 -5.28 6.79 -11.62
C GLU A 65 -6.79 6.95 -11.88
N LYS A 66 -7.59 5.94 -11.54
CA LYS A 66 -9.05 5.98 -11.67
C LYS A 66 -9.67 7.00 -10.70
N PHE A 67 -9.16 7.12 -9.47
CA PHE A 67 -9.61 8.12 -8.51
C PHE A 67 -9.28 9.55 -8.96
N LEU A 68 -8.06 9.78 -9.46
CA LEU A 68 -7.63 11.09 -9.99
C LEU A 68 -8.42 11.48 -11.26
N THR A 69 -8.68 10.52 -12.15
CA THR A 69 -9.48 10.74 -13.36
C THR A 69 -10.97 10.97 -13.02
N GLY A 70 -11.47 10.31 -11.97
CA GLY A 70 -12.84 10.51 -11.47
C GLY A 70 -13.05 11.89 -10.83
N LEU A 71 -12.06 12.39 -10.08
CA LEU A 71 -12.07 13.75 -9.52
C LEU A 71 -12.01 14.82 -10.61
N ALA A 72 -11.27 14.60 -11.69
CA ALA A 72 -11.24 15.51 -12.83
C ALA A 72 -12.57 15.58 -13.61
N LYS A 73 -13.51 14.68 -13.36
CA LYS A 73 -14.82 14.61 -14.05
C LYS A 73 -15.95 15.34 -13.30
N TYR A 74 -15.70 15.81 -12.08
CA TYR A 74 -16.63 16.65 -11.30
C TYR A 74 -15.87 17.89 -10.78
N PRO A 75 -15.96 19.04 -11.48
CA PRO A 75 -15.41 20.30 -11.00
C PRO A 75 -16.14 20.83 -9.76
#